data_AF-A0A3D1KAP2-F1
#
_entry.id   AF-A0A3D1KAP2-F1
#
_cell.length_a   1.000
_cell.length_b   1.000
_cell.length_c   1.000
_cell.angle_alpha   90.00
_cell.angle_beta   90.00
_cell.angle_gamma   90.00
#
_symmetry.space_group_name_H-M   'P 1'
#
loop_
_entity.id
_entity.type
_entity.pdbx_description
1 polymer ?
#
loop_
_entity_poly.entity_id
_entity_poly.type
_entity_poly.pdbx_seq_one_letter_code
_entity_poly.pdbx_strand_id
1 'polypeptide(L)'
;MSKKLNPNHRKQSSSGMSILKALAGLLLVPAILIMVAVAGIQYYKSSYRNEQRLLSKELSEIKVMSDEEIRLEAAKSAKLEHPVKPPSKTQDQVSKEAMDAARKMTDLKFNPRNLAEQITDALKSYNEARPGQQVEFMTRTKADVVRGTYKGKDGVFVLIDTGKYSIRDIQEEYKYLFDPGAADFMAQEKVKSLKSGFKSESEKYLEENRKRLEEELYASSGYVKLENGAWRARSDIFEEAYAALKQQKENSRKEEMQRAVQKHRLFGFISVEPEINK
;
A
#
# COMPACT_ATOMS: atom_id res chain seq x y z
N MET A 1 -88.60 103.84 -8.38
CA MET A 1 -87.87 103.91 -9.67
C MET A 1 -87.14 102.60 -9.90
N SER A 2 -87.63 101.82 -10.85
CA SER A 2 -87.03 100.58 -11.34
C SER A 2 -85.84 100.87 -12.25
N LYS A 3 -84.75 100.09 -12.12
CA LYS A 3 -83.88 99.79 -13.27
C LYS A 3 -83.54 98.29 -13.26
N LYS A 4 -83.94 97.67 -14.36
CA LYS A 4 -83.84 96.26 -14.73
C LYS A 4 -82.47 95.93 -15.33
N LEU A 5 -82.22 94.61 -15.39
CA LEU A 5 -81.38 93.85 -16.34
C LEU A 5 -79.86 93.98 -16.13
N ASN A 6 -79.06 92.91 -16.18
CA ASN A 6 -79.12 91.83 -17.18
C ASN A 6 -78.34 90.56 -16.71
N PRO A 7 -78.91 89.34 -16.81
CA PRO A 7 -78.20 88.08 -16.59
C PRO A 7 -77.82 87.45 -17.93
N ASN A 8 -76.55 87.50 -18.33
CA ASN A 8 -75.97 86.56 -19.30
C ASN A 8 -74.46 86.78 -19.46
N HIS A 9 -73.65 86.03 -18.70
CA HIS A 9 -72.30 85.70 -19.15
C HIS A 9 -72.17 84.18 -19.22
N ARG A 10 -72.51 83.64 -20.40
CA ARG A 10 -72.05 82.33 -20.86
C ARG A 10 -70.52 82.29 -20.71
N LYS A 11 -70.01 81.46 -19.81
CA LYS A 11 -68.62 81.02 -19.82
C LYS A 11 -68.41 80.25 -21.13
N GLN A 12 -67.81 80.91 -22.12
CA GLN A 12 -67.26 80.24 -23.29
C GLN A 12 -66.24 79.21 -22.79
N SER A 13 -66.54 77.93 -22.94
CA SER A 13 -65.56 76.88 -22.77
C SER A 13 -64.52 77.06 -23.88
N SER A 14 -63.30 77.42 -23.50
CA SER A 14 -62.18 77.59 -24.42
C SER A 14 -61.76 76.22 -24.96
N SER A 15 -62.42 75.79 -26.03
CA SER A 15 -62.16 74.54 -26.77
C SER A 15 -60.69 74.42 -27.25
N GLY A 16 -59.96 75.54 -27.36
CA GLY A 16 -58.53 75.55 -27.69
C GLY A 16 -57.61 75.02 -26.57
N MET A 17 -58.01 75.10 -25.30
CA MET A 17 -57.19 74.64 -24.17
C MET A 17 -57.24 73.12 -23.99
N SER A 18 -58.31 72.45 -24.45
CA SER A 18 -58.44 70.98 -24.46
C SER A 18 -57.56 70.33 -25.52
N ILE A 19 -57.41 70.94 -26.69
CA ILE A 19 -56.58 70.42 -27.80
C ILE A 19 -55.08 70.54 -27.46
N LEU A 20 -54.67 71.66 -26.85
CA LEU A 20 -53.29 71.87 -26.37
C LEU A 20 -52.90 70.92 -25.23
N LYS A 21 -53.82 70.60 -24.31
CA LYS A 21 -53.59 69.57 -23.26
C LYS A 21 -53.48 68.16 -23.83
N ALA A 22 -54.27 67.84 -24.87
CA ALA A 22 -54.19 66.55 -25.56
C ALA A 22 -52.88 66.39 -26.36
N LEU A 23 -52.41 67.43 -27.06
CA LEU A 23 -51.11 67.47 -27.75
C LEU A 23 -49.92 67.43 -26.78
N ALA A 24 -50.00 68.14 -25.66
CA ALA A 24 -48.98 68.07 -24.60
C ALA A 24 -48.92 66.68 -23.96
N GLY A 25 -50.06 66.03 -23.73
CA GLY A 25 -50.14 64.63 -23.29
C GLY A 25 -49.53 63.64 -24.29
N LEU A 26 -49.71 63.88 -25.59
CA LEU A 26 -49.18 63.04 -26.67
C LEU A 26 -47.64 63.09 -26.79
N LEU A 27 -47.00 64.18 -26.36
CA LEU A 27 -45.53 64.33 -26.30
C LEU A 27 -44.95 63.97 -24.92
N LEU A 28 -45.66 64.24 -23.82
CA LEU A 28 -45.20 63.93 -22.47
C LEU A 28 -45.16 62.43 -22.19
N VAL A 29 -46.18 61.67 -22.62
CA VAL A 29 -46.23 60.21 -22.41
C VAL A 29 -45.03 59.47 -23.03
N PRO A 30 -44.67 59.68 -24.31
CA PRO A 30 -43.47 59.05 -24.87
C PRO A 30 -42.18 59.55 -24.25
N ALA A 31 -42.08 60.84 -23.86
CA ALA A 31 -40.90 61.35 -23.16
C ALA A 31 -40.70 60.70 -21.78
N ILE A 32 -41.78 60.48 -21.03
CA ILE A 32 -41.77 59.76 -19.75
C ILE A 32 -41.38 58.30 -19.97
N LEU A 33 -41.93 57.63 -21.00
CA LEU A 33 -41.55 56.25 -21.34
C LEU A 33 -40.07 56.11 -21.71
N ILE A 34 -39.52 57.07 -22.47
CA ILE A 34 -38.09 57.11 -22.80
C ILE A 34 -37.26 57.30 -21.52
N MET A 35 -37.64 58.21 -20.62
CA MET A 35 -36.95 58.38 -19.35
C MET A 35 -36.97 57.12 -18.48
N VAL A 36 -38.11 56.43 -18.39
CA VAL A 36 -38.22 55.16 -17.68
C VAL A 36 -37.33 54.09 -18.32
N ALA A 37 -37.28 54.02 -19.65
CA ALA A 37 -36.41 53.09 -20.37
C ALA A 37 -34.92 53.39 -20.11
N VAL A 38 -34.50 54.66 -20.18
CA VAL A 38 -33.12 55.08 -19.90
C VAL A 38 -32.74 54.81 -18.44
N ALA A 39 -33.61 55.14 -17.49
CA ALA A 39 -33.40 54.84 -16.08
C ALA A 39 -33.31 53.32 -15.84
N GLY A 40 -34.15 52.52 -16.50
CA GLY A 40 -34.09 51.06 -16.47
C GLY A 40 -32.77 50.51 -17.02
N ILE A 41 -32.28 51.03 -18.15
CA ILE A 41 -30.99 50.64 -18.75
C ILE A 41 -29.83 51.04 -17.83
N GLN A 42 -29.85 52.24 -17.24
CA GLN A 42 -28.81 52.68 -16.30
C GLN A 42 -28.81 51.83 -15.04
N TYR A 43 -29.98 51.54 -14.47
CA TYR A 43 -30.14 50.67 -13.31
C TYR A 43 -29.63 49.25 -13.63
N TYR A 44 -30.03 48.69 -14.78
CA TYR A 44 -29.54 47.40 -15.26
C TYR A 44 -28.01 47.37 -15.34
N LYS A 45 -27.40 48.35 -16.01
CA LYS A 45 -25.94 48.44 -16.19
C LYS A 45 -25.21 48.60 -14.86
N SER A 46 -25.75 49.40 -13.94
CA SER A 46 -25.17 49.60 -12.61
C SER A 46 -25.27 48.32 -11.76
N SER A 47 -26.43 47.67 -11.75
CA SER A 47 -26.68 46.44 -11.00
C SER A 47 -25.81 45.30 -11.52
N TYR A 48 -25.71 45.15 -12.85
CA TYR A 48 -24.83 44.18 -13.49
C TYR A 48 -23.35 44.38 -13.09
N ARG A 49 -22.84 45.62 -13.15
CA ARG A 49 -21.46 45.93 -12.72
C ARG A 49 -21.21 45.64 -11.24
N ASN A 50 -22.19 45.91 -10.38
CA ASN A 50 -22.06 45.61 -8.95
C ASN A 50 -21.99 44.10 -8.72
N GLU A 51 -22.88 43.33 -9.35
CA GLU A 51 -22.84 41.86 -9.28
C GLU A 51 -21.55 41.28 -9.86
N GLN A 52 -21.04 41.83 -10.98
CA GLN A 52 -19.75 41.43 -11.54
C GLN A 52 -18.60 41.64 -10.56
N ARG A 53 -18.55 42.79 -9.88
CA ARG A 53 -17.51 43.07 -8.88
C ARG A 53 -17.61 42.14 -7.67
N LEU A 54 -18.83 41.85 -7.21
CA LEU A 54 -19.05 40.92 -6.10
C LEU A 54 -18.63 39.51 -6.49
N LEU A 55 -19.00 39.04 -7.69
CA LEU A 55 -18.57 37.75 -8.23
C LEU A 55 -17.05 37.67 -8.38
N SER A 56 -16.41 38.68 -8.97
CA SER A 56 -14.95 38.71 -9.12
C SER A 56 -14.24 38.68 -7.76
N LYS A 57 -14.78 39.38 -6.75
CA LYS A 57 -14.27 39.34 -5.38
C LYS A 57 -14.43 37.95 -4.76
N GLU A 58 -15.62 37.36 -4.81
CA GLU A 58 -15.90 36.04 -4.25
C GLU A 58 -15.03 34.96 -4.93
N LEU A 59 -14.86 35.02 -6.25
CA LEU A 59 -13.96 34.11 -7.00
C LEU A 59 -12.49 34.29 -6.63
N SER A 60 -12.05 35.50 -6.28
CA SER A 60 -10.67 35.78 -5.84
C SER A 60 -10.38 35.29 -4.41
N GLU A 61 -11.43 35.15 -3.59
CA GLU A 61 -11.36 34.66 -2.21
C GLU A 61 -11.36 33.11 -2.14
N ILE A 62 -11.77 32.42 -3.21
CA ILE A 62 -11.70 30.96 -3.30
C ILE A 62 -10.23 30.52 -3.20
N LYS A 63 -9.90 29.87 -2.08
CA LYS A 63 -8.53 29.49 -1.72
C LYS A 63 -7.94 28.55 -2.76
N VAL A 64 -6.85 28.98 -3.40
CA VAL A 64 -6.01 28.10 -4.21
C VAL A 64 -4.91 27.56 -3.31
N MET A 65 -4.97 26.27 -2.99
CA MET A 65 -3.87 25.60 -2.30
C MET A 65 -2.66 25.50 -3.22
N SER A 66 -1.48 25.78 -2.67
CA SER A 66 -0.23 25.61 -3.43
C SER A 66 0.07 24.12 -3.61
N ASP A 67 0.87 23.80 -4.65
CA ASP A 67 1.27 22.42 -4.92
C ASP A 67 1.98 21.77 -3.72
N GLU A 68 2.81 22.54 -3.02
CA GLU A 68 3.56 22.08 -1.85
C GLU A 68 2.65 21.80 -0.65
N GLU A 69 1.60 22.61 -0.44
CA GLU A 69 0.59 22.33 0.59
C GLU A 69 -0.17 21.03 0.30
N ILE A 70 -0.51 20.76 -0.97
CA ILE A 70 -1.17 19.52 -1.38
C ILE A 70 -0.23 18.32 -1.17
N ARG A 71 1.06 18.46 -1.50
CA ARG A 71 2.07 17.41 -1.22
C ARG A 71 2.20 17.13 0.28
N LEU A 72 2.26 18.16 1.12
CA LEU A 72 2.33 18.00 2.57
C LEU A 72 1.06 17.33 3.14
N GLU A 73 -0.12 17.70 2.65
CA GLU A 73 -1.39 17.09 3.06
C GLU A 73 -1.50 15.63 2.58
N ALA A 74 -1.01 15.33 1.37
CA ALA A 74 -0.94 13.97 0.83
C ALA A 74 0.05 13.06 1.59
N ALA A 75 1.23 13.58 1.95
CA ALA A 75 2.18 12.83 2.78
C ALA A 75 1.57 12.51 4.16
N LYS A 76 0.89 13.49 4.78
CA LYS A 76 0.18 13.29 6.06
C LYS A 76 -0.94 12.26 5.96
N SER A 77 -1.77 12.31 4.91
CA SER A 77 -2.86 11.34 4.72
C SER A 77 -2.32 9.92 4.50
N ALA A 78 -1.20 9.79 3.79
CA ALA A 78 -0.49 8.53 3.60
C ALA A 78 0.36 8.08 4.82
N LYS A 79 0.41 8.87 5.90
CA LYS A 79 1.26 8.64 7.09
C LYS A 79 2.75 8.50 6.74
N LEU A 80 3.21 9.28 5.77
CA LEU A 80 4.59 9.32 5.30
C LEU A 80 5.26 10.64 5.71
N GLU A 81 6.58 10.58 5.93
CA GLU A 81 7.40 11.77 6.16
C GLU A 81 7.71 12.45 4.81
N HIS A 82 7.60 13.79 4.78
CA HIS A 82 7.95 14.60 3.61
C HIS A 82 9.36 15.18 3.78
N PRO A 83 10.23 15.17 2.74
CA PRO A 83 9.99 14.69 1.38
C PRO A 83 10.04 13.16 1.25
N VAL A 84 9.05 12.61 0.53
CA VAL A 84 9.02 11.18 0.21
C VAL A 84 10.05 10.89 -0.87
N LYS A 85 11.10 10.14 -0.51
CA LYS A 85 12.17 9.76 -1.45
C LYS A 85 11.77 8.52 -2.25
N PRO A 86 12.18 8.43 -3.53
CA PRO A 86 12.03 7.21 -4.31
C PRO A 86 12.85 6.07 -3.68
N PRO A 87 12.51 4.80 -3.98
CA PRO A 87 13.26 3.68 -3.46
C PRO A 87 14.71 3.70 -3.95
N SER A 88 15.63 3.33 -3.08
CA SER A 88 17.07 3.34 -3.39
C SER A 88 17.50 2.15 -4.27
N LYS A 89 16.71 1.08 -4.28
CA LYS A 89 16.92 -0.17 -5.01
C LYS A 89 15.59 -0.65 -5.58
N THR A 90 15.63 -1.39 -6.68
CA THR A 90 14.43 -2.05 -7.21
C THR A 90 14.05 -3.28 -6.38
N GLN A 91 12.81 -3.77 -6.52
CA GLN A 91 12.37 -4.98 -5.81
C GLN A 91 13.25 -6.19 -6.13
N ASP A 92 13.62 -6.38 -7.40
CA ASP A 92 14.51 -7.47 -7.83
C ASP A 92 15.90 -7.38 -7.20
N GLN A 93 16.45 -6.17 -7.08
CA GLN A 93 17.74 -5.94 -6.43
C GLN A 93 17.68 -6.29 -4.95
N VAL A 94 16.62 -5.86 -4.25
CA VAL A 94 16.40 -6.17 -2.83
C VAL A 94 16.27 -7.69 -2.62
N SER A 95 15.42 -8.36 -3.41
CA SER A 95 15.22 -9.82 -3.32
C SER A 95 16.52 -10.59 -3.59
N LYS A 96 17.29 -10.16 -4.59
CA LYS A 96 18.59 -10.79 -4.92
C LYS A 96 19.60 -10.60 -3.80
N GLU A 97 19.72 -9.40 -3.25
CA GLU A 97 20.64 -9.10 -2.16
C GLU A 97 20.29 -9.86 -0.89
N ALA A 98 19.00 -9.95 -0.55
CA ALA A 98 18.52 -10.76 0.56
C ALA A 98 18.86 -12.24 0.37
N MET A 99 18.63 -12.78 -0.84
CA MET A 99 18.96 -14.16 -1.17
C MET A 99 20.47 -14.44 -1.09
N ASP A 100 21.30 -13.55 -1.63
CA ASP A 100 22.76 -13.70 -1.62
C ASP A 100 23.32 -13.59 -0.19
N ALA A 101 22.77 -12.69 0.63
CA ALA A 101 23.13 -12.57 2.04
C ALA A 101 22.70 -13.80 2.85
N ALA A 102 21.48 -14.30 2.62
CA ALA A 102 20.98 -15.52 3.26
C ALA A 102 21.83 -16.74 2.88
N ARG A 103 22.18 -16.90 1.60
CA ARG A 103 23.09 -17.96 1.12
C ARG A 103 24.43 -17.92 1.83
N LYS A 104 25.07 -16.75 1.91
CA LYS A 104 26.36 -16.59 2.63
C LYS A 104 26.24 -17.03 4.09
N MET A 105 25.16 -16.65 4.78
CA MET A 105 24.93 -17.07 6.17
C MET A 105 24.68 -18.58 6.28
N THR A 106 23.93 -19.16 5.34
CA THR A 106 23.69 -20.60 5.29
C THR A 106 24.98 -21.38 5.02
N ASP A 107 25.81 -20.95 4.06
CA ASP A 107 27.08 -21.61 3.72
C ASP A 107 28.08 -21.60 4.88
N LEU A 108 28.08 -20.52 5.68
CA LEU A 108 28.90 -20.42 6.88
C LEU A 108 28.43 -21.37 7.99
N LYS A 109 27.11 -21.49 8.19
CA LYS A 109 26.53 -22.34 9.25
C LYS A 109 26.52 -23.83 8.86
N PHE A 110 26.19 -24.13 7.62
CA PHE A 110 26.05 -25.47 7.05
C PHE A 110 27.22 -25.75 6.12
N ASN A 111 28.43 -25.86 6.70
CA ASN A 111 29.62 -26.19 5.94
C ASN A 111 29.62 -27.69 5.55
N PRO A 112 29.77 -28.04 4.26
CA PRO A 112 29.85 -29.44 3.81
C PRO A 112 30.97 -30.25 4.47
N ARG A 113 32.04 -29.61 4.96
CA ARG A 113 33.13 -30.27 5.69
C ARG A 113 32.64 -30.87 7.01
N ASN A 114 31.81 -30.14 7.76
CA ASN A 114 31.25 -30.64 9.01
C ASN A 114 30.34 -31.85 8.77
N LEU A 115 29.59 -31.86 7.67
CA LEU A 115 28.78 -33.01 7.26
C LEU A 115 29.68 -34.21 6.88
N ALA A 116 30.78 -33.97 6.16
CA ALA A 116 31.72 -35.02 5.79
C ALA A 116 32.39 -35.67 7.01
N GLU A 117 32.71 -34.88 8.04
CA GLU A 117 33.20 -35.39 9.32
C GLU A 117 32.14 -36.26 10.01
N GLN A 118 30.90 -35.77 10.13
CA GLN A 118 29.79 -36.55 10.72
C GLN A 118 29.51 -37.86 9.97
N ILE A 119 29.59 -37.84 8.63
CA ILE A 119 29.47 -39.04 7.79
C ILE A 119 30.62 -40.00 8.09
N THR A 120 31.85 -39.50 8.17
CA THR A 120 33.04 -40.33 8.46
C THR A 120 32.92 -40.97 9.84
N ASP A 121 32.44 -40.23 10.84
CA ASP A 121 32.24 -40.75 12.20
C ASP A 121 31.10 -41.77 12.25
N ALA A 122 30.03 -41.57 11.48
CA ALA A 122 28.97 -42.57 11.34
C ALA A 122 29.50 -43.87 10.72
N LEU A 123 30.28 -43.79 9.63
CA LEU A 123 30.92 -44.95 9.01
C LEU A 123 31.87 -45.67 9.98
N LYS A 124 32.60 -44.91 10.83
CA LYS A 124 33.48 -45.49 11.85
C LYS A 124 32.72 -46.16 12.99
N SER A 125 31.55 -45.62 13.37
CA SER A 125 30.76 -46.10 14.51
C SER A 125 30.05 -47.43 14.23
N TYR A 126 29.71 -47.70 12.97
CA TYR A 126 29.01 -48.92 12.56
C TYR A 126 29.93 -49.93 11.86
N ASN A 127 31.11 -50.17 12.43
CA ASN A 127 32.00 -51.23 11.95
C ASN A 127 31.70 -52.58 12.61
N GLU A 128 31.92 -53.66 11.85
CA GLU A 128 31.94 -55.00 12.41
C GLU A 128 33.02 -55.11 13.49
N ALA A 129 32.72 -55.81 14.57
CA ALA A 129 33.70 -56.12 15.61
C ALA A 129 34.84 -56.96 15.03
N ARG A 130 36.07 -56.71 15.51
CA ARG A 130 37.25 -57.51 15.12
C ARG A 130 37.56 -58.57 16.17
N PRO A 131 38.03 -59.76 15.80
CA PRO A 131 38.50 -60.73 16.78
C PRO A 131 39.52 -60.09 17.75
N GLY A 132 39.30 -60.28 19.05
CA GLY A 132 40.05 -59.62 20.14
C GLY A 132 39.42 -58.34 20.68
N GLN A 133 38.38 -57.80 20.05
CA GLN A 133 37.70 -56.58 20.49
C GLN A 133 36.71 -56.87 21.63
N GLN A 134 36.67 -56.01 22.64
CA GLN A 134 35.61 -56.02 23.65
C GLN A 134 34.30 -55.53 23.02
N VAL A 135 33.24 -56.31 23.17
CA VAL A 135 31.91 -55.98 22.67
C VAL A 135 30.87 -56.07 23.77
N GLU A 136 29.81 -55.30 23.61
CA GLU A 136 28.67 -55.24 24.50
C GLU A 136 27.39 -55.29 23.67
N PHE A 137 26.50 -56.24 23.95
CA PHE A 137 25.22 -56.38 23.24
C PHE A 137 24.16 -57.06 24.08
N MET A 138 22.91 -56.92 23.66
CA MET A 138 21.77 -57.59 24.29
C MET A 138 21.21 -58.69 23.40
N THR A 139 20.74 -59.77 24.00
CA THR A 139 19.94 -60.78 23.29
C THR A 139 18.45 -60.50 23.48
N ARG A 140 17.62 -61.08 22.61
CA ARG A 140 16.16 -61.03 22.68
C ARG A 140 15.61 -61.93 23.78
N THR A 141 16.37 -62.97 24.13
CA THR A 141 15.97 -64.04 25.07
C THR A 141 16.39 -63.77 26.51
N LYS A 142 17.38 -62.89 26.73
CA LYS A 142 17.87 -62.51 28.06
C LYS A 142 17.87 -60.99 28.18
N ALA A 143 17.37 -60.48 29.30
CA ALA A 143 17.39 -59.05 29.59
C ALA A 143 18.80 -58.54 29.99
N ASP A 144 19.73 -59.46 30.25
CA ASP A 144 21.08 -59.12 30.66
C ASP A 144 21.97 -58.76 29.48
N VAL A 145 22.82 -57.76 29.70
CA VAL A 145 23.82 -57.33 28.73
C VAL A 145 24.98 -58.34 28.69
N VAL A 146 25.29 -58.84 27.50
CA VAL A 146 26.45 -59.69 27.25
C VAL A 146 27.66 -58.81 26.99
N ARG A 147 28.71 -58.96 27.80
CA ARG A 147 30.01 -58.28 27.67
C ARG A 147 31.10 -59.31 27.54
N GLY A 148 32.05 -59.09 26.63
CA GLY A 148 33.22 -59.95 26.52
C GLY A 148 34.03 -59.72 25.26
N THR A 149 35.06 -60.56 25.07
CA THR A 149 35.97 -60.49 23.93
C THR A 149 35.38 -61.24 22.73
N TYR A 150 35.15 -60.54 21.63
CA TYR A 150 34.72 -61.18 20.38
C TYR A 150 35.83 -62.06 19.81
N LYS A 151 35.53 -63.33 19.53
CA LYS A 151 36.50 -64.32 19.02
C LYS A 151 36.27 -64.71 17.56
N GLY A 152 35.25 -64.17 16.91
CA GLY A 152 34.87 -64.50 15.53
C GLY A 152 33.51 -65.18 15.42
N LYS A 153 33.21 -65.66 14.21
CA LYS A 153 31.96 -66.35 13.86
C LYS A 153 32.20 -67.82 13.55
N ASP A 154 31.23 -68.64 13.91
CA ASP A 154 31.12 -70.04 13.51
C ASP A 154 29.71 -70.26 12.93
N GLY A 155 29.58 -70.10 11.60
CA GLY A 155 28.31 -70.13 10.89
C GLY A 155 27.35 -69.03 11.37
N VAL A 156 26.23 -69.42 11.98
CA VAL A 156 25.19 -68.51 12.51
C VAL A 156 25.45 -68.05 13.94
N PHE A 157 26.59 -68.44 14.53
CA PHE A 157 26.92 -68.15 15.91
C PHE A 157 28.10 -67.19 16.04
N VAL A 158 28.01 -66.31 17.03
CA VAL A 158 29.04 -65.38 17.48
C VAL A 158 29.71 -65.96 18.72
N LEU A 159 31.04 -65.97 18.74
CA LEU A 159 31.84 -66.45 19.87
C LEU A 159 32.30 -65.27 20.72
N ILE A 160 31.93 -65.25 22.00
CA ILE A 160 32.26 -64.19 22.96
C ILE A 160 32.86 -64.84 24.20
N ASP A 161 34.14 -64.58 24.48
CA ASP A 161 34.90 -65.28 25.52
C ASP A 161 34.77 -66.81 25.41
N THR A 162 34.00 -67.45 26.30
CA THR A 162 33.71 -68.90 26.26
C THR A 162 32.27 -69.21 25.83
N GLY A 163 31.46 -68.17 25.60
CA GLY A 163 30.05 -68.28 25.22
C GLY A 163 29.83 -68.31 23.70
N LYS A 164 28.73 -68.96 23.29
CA LYS A 164 28.26 -69.06 21.91
C LYS A 164 26.84 -68.50 21.82
N TYR A 165 26.65 -67.49 20.95
CA TYR A 165 25.38 -66.77 20.84
C TYR A 165 24.89 -66.80 19.39
N SER A 166 23.63 -67.15 19.17
CA SER A 166 23.02 -67.13 17.82
C SER A 166 22.83 -65.68 17.37
N ILE A 167 23.24 -65.33 16.14
CA ILE A 167 23.03 -63.99 15.55
C ILE A 167 21.54 -63.63 15.53
N ARG A 168 20.66 -64.62 15.38
CA ARG A 168 19.19 -64.42 15.37
C ARG A 168 18.65 -63.97 16.72
N ASP A 169 19.33 -64.34 17.80
CA ASP A 169 18.93 -63.98 19.16
C ASP A 169 19.51 -62.63 19.58
N ILE A 170 20.41 -62.03 18.81
CA ILE A 170 20.94 -60.68 19.09
C ILE A 170 19.88 -59.64 18.70
N GLN A 171 19.70 -58.62 19.54
CA GLN A 171 18.81 -57.50 19.21
C GLN A 171 19.28 -56.78 17.93
N GLU A 172 18.34 -56.28 17.14
CA GLU A 172 18.62 -55.73 15.80
C GLU A 172 19.69 -54.62 15.84
N GLU A 173 19.60 -53.77 16.85
CA GLU A 173 20.47 -52.62 17.09
C GLU A 173 21.94 -52.98 17.27
N TYR A 174 22.27 -54.23 17.64
CA TYR A 174 23.65 -54.69 17.86
C TYR A 174 24.14 -55.63 16.75
N LYS A 175 23.30 -56.03 15.80
CA LYS A 175 23.70 -56.96 14.73
C LYS A 175 24.83 -56.43 13.86
N TYR A 176 24.96 -55.10 13.73
CA TYR A 176 26.06 -54.48 13.00
C TYR A 176 27.45 -54.90 13.52
N LEU A 177 27.58 -55.25 14.80
CA LEU A 177 28.83 -55.73 15.37
C LEU A 177 29.25 -57.09 14.78
N PHE A 178 28.29 -57.86 14.26
CA PHE A 178 28.49 -59.26 13.89
C PHE A 178 27.87 -59.61 12.54
N ASP A 179 27.53 -58.65 11.69
CA ASP A 179 27.05 -58.91 10.33
C ASP A 179 27.48 -57.75 9.44
N PRO A 180 28.35 -57.97 8.45
CA PRO A 180 28.82 -56.91 7.55
C PRO A 180 27.66 -56.29 6.77
N GLY A 181 26.64 -57.07 6.39
CA GLY A 181 25.46 -56.52 5.70
C GLY A 181 24.64 -55.60 6.60
N ALA A 182 24.51 -55.95 7.88
CA ALA A 182 23.83 -55.09 8.86
C ALA A 182 24.66 -53.84 9.20
N ALA A 183 25.98 -53.96 9.26
CA ALA A 183 26.91 -52.85 9.46
C ALA A 183 26.81 -51.82 8.33
N ASP A 184 26.93 -52.28 7.09
CA ASP A 184 26.81 -51.42 5.91
C ASP A 184 25.43 -50.77 5.83
N PHE A 185 24.35 -51.53 6.10
CA PHE A 185 22.99 -51.00 6.11
C PHE A 185 22.81 -49.89 7.16
N MET A 186 23.22 -50.13 8.41
CA MET A 186 23.10 -49.14 9.49
C MET A 186 23.94 -47.89 9.22
N ALA A 187 25.15 -48.08 8.71
CA ALA A 187 26.02 -46.97 8.31
C ALA A 187 25.38 -46.14 7.19
N GLN A 188 24.84 -46.78 6.15
CA GLN A 188 24.16 -46.11 5.03
C GLN A 188 22.89 -45.38 5.47
N GLU A 189 22.04 -46.00 6.29
CA GLU A 189 20.84 -45.36 6.83
C GLU A 189 21.20 -44.15 7.71
N LYS A 190 22.25 -44.26 8.54
CA LYS A 190 22.73 -43.09 9.30
C LYS A 190 23.24 -41.98 8.39
N VAL A 191 24.05 -42.31 7.38
CA VAL A 191 24.56 -41.33 6.41
C VAL A 191 23.42 -40.65 5.64
N LYS A 192 22.39 -41.41 5.26
CA LYS A 192 21.19 -40.88 4.61
C LYS A 192 20.42 -39.94 5.51
N SER A 193 20.23 -40.30 6.79
CA SER A 193 19.60 -39.45 7.81
C SER A 193 20.38 -38.14 8.04
N LEU A 194 21.70 -38.20 8.09
CA LEU A 194 22.55 -37.01 8.23
C LEU A 194 22.41 -36.08 7.01
N LYS A 195 22.46 -36.65 5.79
CA LYS A 195 22.29 -35.87 4.55
C LYS A 195 20.91 -35.23 4.44
N SER A 196 19.85 -35.96 4.79
CA SER A 196 18.48 -35.44 4.72
C SER A 196 18.23 -34.36 5.77
N GLY A 197 18.71 -34.57 7.00
CA GLY A 197 18.65 -33.57 8.07
C GLY A 197 19.39 -32.30 7.69
N PHE A 198 20.64 -32.42 7.22
CA PHE A 198 21.44 -31.29 6.77
C PHE A 198 20.75 -30.48 5.66
N LYS A 199 20.20 -31.16 4.64
CA LYS A 199 19.49 -30.49 3.54
C LYS A 199 18.26 -29.75 4.05
N SER A 200 17.42 -30.42 4.83
CA SER A 200 16.18 -29.86 5.38
C SER A 200 16.44 -28.66 6.28
N GLU A 201 17.40 -28.77 7.20
CA GLU A 201 17.76 -27.68 8.12
C GLU A 201 18.41 -26.50 7.40
N SER A 202 19.25 -26.77 6.39
CA SER A 202 19.88 -25.74 5.56
C SER A 202 18.83 -24.95 4.75
N GLU A 203 17.89 -25.65 4.11
CA GLU A 203 16.80 -25.02 3.36
C GLU A 203 15.89 -24.19 4.26
N LYS A 204 15.53 -24.72 5.44
CA LYS A 204 14.74 -23.98 6.44
C LYS A 204 15.46 -22.73 6.92
N TYR A 205 16.75 -22.85 7.27
CA TYR A 205 17.55 -21.73 7.74
C TYR A 205 17.75 -20.65 6.66
N LEU A 206 17.94 -21.07 5.39
CA LEU A 206 17.98 -20.17 4.25
C LEU A 206 16.68 -19.39 4.11
N GLU A 207 15.54 -20.07 4.11
CA GLU A 207 14.23 -19.44 3.92
C GLU A 207 13.88 -18.46 5.04
N GLU A 208 14.13 -18.83 6.29
CA GLU A 208 13.91 -17.97 7.47
C GLU A 208 14.77 -16.70 7.39
N ASN A 209 16.06 -16.84 7.07
CA ASN A 209 16.94 -15.68 6.93
C ASN A 209 16.62 -14.84 5.70
N ARG A 210 16.23 -15.46 4.57
CA ARG A 210 15.82 -14.72 3.37
C ARG A 210 14.64 -13.81 3.68
N LYS A 211 13.58 -14.35 4.30
CA LYS A 211 12.38 -13.57 4.66
C LYS A 211 12.71 -12.41 5.59
N ARG A 212 13.50 -12.66 6.63
CA ARG A 212 13.92 -11.62 7.58
C ARG A 212 14.73 -10.52 6.89
N LEU A 213 15.71 -10.89 6.07
CA LEU A 213 16.54 -9.94 5.33
C LEU A 213 15.76 -9.17 4.27
N GLU A 214 14.83 -9.83 3.57
CA GLU A 214 13.92 -9.17 2.64
C GLU A 214 13.14 -8.08 3.36
N GLU A 215 12.52 -8.38 4.51
CA GLU A 215 11.77 -7.39 5.30
C GLU A 215 12.62 -6.18 5.71
N GLU A 216 13.83 -6.43 6.22
CA GLU A 216 14.77 -5.37 6.61
C GLU A 216 15.23 -4.53 5.40
N LEU A 217 15.59 -5.17 4.30
CA LEU A 217 16.10 -4.51 3.10
C LEU A 217 15.01 -3.76 2.32
N TYR A 218 13.79 -4.29 2.23
CA TYR A 218 12.66 -3.58 1.63
C TYR A 218 12.33 -2.31 2.42
N ALA A 219 12.21 -2.43 3.75
CA ALA A 219 11.89 -1.29 4.62
C ALA A 219 12.95 -0.18 4.52
N SER A 220 14.24 -0.54 4.56
CA SER A 220 15.34 0.43 4.42
C SER A 220 15.49 0.98 3.00
N SER A 221 15.06 0.23 1.98
CA SER A 221 15.11 0.68 0.58
C SER A 221 13.96 1.61 0.20
N GLY A 222 12.99 1.86 1.09
CA GLY A 222 11.88 2.79 0.84
C GLY A 222 10.56 2.12 0.45
N TYR A 223 10.39 0.83 0.76
CA TYR A 223 9.15 0.11 0.56
C TYR A 223 8.33 -0.01 1.86
N VAL A 224 7.04 -0.30 1.70
CA VAL A 224 6.09 -0.63 2.77
C VAL A 224 5.33 -1.89 2.36
N LYS A 225 5.12 -2.78 3.33
CA LYS A 225 4.32 -4.00 3.17
C LYS A 225 2.85 -3.65 3.35
N LEU A 226 2.03 -3.94 2.33
CA LEU A 226 0.58 -3.75 2.38
C LEU A 226 -0.09 -4.90 3.14
N GLU A 227 -1.38 -4.73 3.46
CA GLU A 227 -2.19 -5.74 4.17
C GLU A 227 -2.29 -7.08 3.41
N ASN A 228 -2.24 -7.03 2.08
CA ASN A 228 -2.22 -8.23 1.23
C ASN A 228 -0.84 -8.92 1.15
N GLY A 229 0.15 -8.43 1.89
CA GLY A 229 1.52 -8.95 1.92
C GLY A 229 2.42 -8.47 0.79
N ALA A 230 1.92 -7.67 -0.16
CA ALA A 230 2.72 -7.14 -1.26
C ALA A 230 3.59 -5.95 -0.80
N TRP A 231 4.79 -5.85 -1.37
CA TRP A 231 5.66 -4.70 -1.16
C TRP A 231 5.36 -3.61 -2.19
N ARG A 232 5.23 -2.38 -1.72
CA ARG A 232 5.02 -1.21 -2.59
C ARG A 232 5.94 -0.07 -2.20
N ALA A 233 6.43 0.68 -3.18
CA ALA A 233 7.29 1.82 -2.91
C ALA A 233 6.49 2.92 -2.21
N ARG A 234 7.09 3.56 -1.20
CA ARG A 234 6.46 4.70 -0.50
C ARG A 234 6.17 5.86 -1.44
N SER A 235 7.03 6.07 -2.45
CA SER A 235 6.83 7.05 -3.51
C SER A 235 5.54 6.82 -4.29
N ASP A 236 5.23 5.58 -4.65
CA ASP A 236 4.04 5.27 -5.46
C ASP A 236 2.76 5.51 -4.65
N ILE A 237 2.77 5.13 -3.37
CA ILE A 237 1.66 5.39 -2.44
C ILE A 237 1.45 6.90 -2.27
N PHE A 238 2.54 7.65 -2.15
CA PHE A 238 2.50 9.11 -2.07
C PHE A 238 1.93 9.74 -3.34
N GLU A 239 2.40 9.34 -4.53
CA GLU A 239 1.94 9.90 -5.80
C GLU A 239 0.45 9.63 -6.03
N GLU A 240 -0.06 8.44 -5.66
CA GLU A 240 -1.50 8.16 -5.71
C GLU A 240 -2.31 9.05 -4.77
N ALA A 241 -1.85 9.21 -3.52
CA ALA A 241 -2.50 10.08 -2.55
C ALA A 241 -2.48 11.54 -2.99
N TYR A 242 -1.35 11.99 -3.57
CA TYR A 242 -1.19 13.33 -4.12
C TYR A 242 -2.10 13.56 -5.32
N ALA A 243 -2.15 12.64 -6.29
CA ALA A 243 -3.01 12.75 -7.46
C ALA A 243 -4.50 12.78 -7.06
N ALA A 244 -4.91 11.90 -6.14
CA ALA A 244 -6.28 11.87 -5.64
C ALA A 244 -6.66 13.16 -4.93
N LEU A 245 -5.79 13.67 -4.04
CA LEU A 245 -6.03 14.90 -3.30
C LEU A 245 -6.07 16.12 -4.24
N LYS A 246 -5.15 16.20 -5.20
CA LYS A 246 -5.12 17.25 -6.20
C LYS A 246 -6.42 17.30 -7.00
N GLN A 247 -6.87 16.15 -7.51
CA GLN A 247 -8.13 16.04 -8.24
C GLN A 247 -9.33 16.42 -7.37
N GLN A 248 -9.36 15.99 -6.11
CA GLN A 248 -10.41 16.37 -5.17
C GLN A 248 -10.47 17.88 -4.96
N LYS A 249 -9.34 18.54 -4.68
CA LYS A 249 -9.28 19.99 -4.45
C LYS A 249 -9.64 20.77 -5.72
N GLU A 250 -9.21 20.31 -6.90
CA GLU A 250 -9.62 20.90 -8.18
C GLU A 250 -11.14 20.80 -8.41
N ASN A 251 -11.75 19.67 -8.08
CA ASN A 251 -13.19 19.48 -8.19
C ASN A 251 -13.96 20.33 -7.19
N SER A 252 -13.55 20.35 -5.92
CA SER A 252 -14.16 21.22 -4.89
C SER A 252 -14.09 22.69 -5.29
N ARG A 253 -12.95 23.13 -5.84
CA ARG A 253 -12.80 24.49 -6.36
C ARG A 253 -13.77 24.78 -7.51
N LYS A 254 -13.89 23.86 -8.49
CA LYS A 254 -14.84 24.03 -9.60
C LYS A 254 -16.28 24.14 -9.10
N GLU A 255 -16.66 23.32 -8.12
CA GLU A 255 -17.98 23.40 -7.49
C GLU A 255 -18.20 24.73 -6.75
N GLU A 256 -17.23 25.20 -5.97
CA GLU A 256 -17.30 26.50 -5.30
C GLU A 256 -17.42 27.66 -6.30
N MET A 257 -16.64 27.63 -7.38
CA MET A 257 -16.74 28.60 -8.47
C MET A 257 -18.12 28.57 -9.13
N GLN A 258 -18.67 27.38 -9.39
CA GLN A 258 -20.01 27.24 -9.95
C GLN A 258 -21.09 27.75 -9.00
N ARG A 259 -20.97 27.50 -7.68
CA ARG A 259 -21.89 28.02 -6.67
C ARG A 259 -21.85 29.55 -6.60
N ALA A 260 -20.65 30.15 -6.64
CA ALA A 260 -20.49 31.61 -6.70
C ALA A 260 -21.17 32.19 -7.95
N VAL A 261 -20.93 31.60 -9.12
CA VAL A 261 -21.60 32.03 -10.38
C VAL A 261 -23.12 31.86 -10.32
N GLN A 262 -23.64 30.79 -9.72
CA GLN A 262 -25.08 30.58 -9.58
C GLN A 262 -25.74 31.56 -8.60
N LYS A 263 -25.04 31.95 -7.54
CA LYS A 263 -25.48 32.94 -6.56
C LYS A 263 -25.60 34.33 -7.18
N HIS A 264 -24.65 34.69 -8.03
CA HIS A 264 -24.60 35.99 -8.70
C HIS A 264 -25.37 35.96 -10.05
N ARG A 265 -26.71 35.96 -9.98
CA ARG A 265 -27.61 36.07 -11.14
C ARG A 265 -28.43 37.35 -11.07
N LEU A 266 -28.40 38.16 -12.13
CA LEU A 266 -29.23 39.35 -12.22
C LEU A 266 -30.70 38.94 -12.47
N PHE A 267 -31.60 39.45 -11.64
CA PHE A 267 -33.04 39.11 -11.64
C PHE A 267 -33.35 37.61 -11.51
N GLY A 268 -32.40 36.79 -11.04
CA GLY A 268 -32.57 35.35 -10.84
C GLY A 268 -32.40 34.48 -12.09
N PHE A 269 -32.26 35.06 -13.28
CA PHE A 269 -32.17 34.30 -14.55
C PHE A 269 -31.08 34.77 -15.52
N ILE A 270 -30.49 35.96 -15.34
CA ILE A 270 -29.39 36.42 -16.21
C ILE A 270 -28.06 36.09 -15.54
N SER A 271 -27.28 35.20 -16.15
CA SER A 271 -25.93 34.89 -15.71
C SER A 271 -25.02 36.10 -15.83
N VAL A 272 -24.29 36.40 -14.76
CA VAL A 272 -23.29 37.46 -14.73
C VAL A 272 -21.92 36.83 -14.97
N GLU A 273 -21.19 37.34 -15.98
CA GLU A 273 -19.82 36.87 -16.26
C GLU A 273 -18.82 37.64 -15.41
N PRO A 274 -17.77 37.00 -14.87
CA PRO A 274 -16.75 37.70 -14.11
C PRO A 274 -16.04 38.73 -14.99
N GLU A 275 -15.61 39.83 -14.37
CA GLU A 275 -14.85 40.87 -15.05
C GLU A 275 -13.47 40.29 -15.43
N ILE A 276 -13.28 39.96 -16.71
CA ILE A 276 -11.99 39.49 -17.23
C ILE A 276 -11.05 40.70 -17.23
N ASN A 277 -10.21 40.81 -16.20
CA ASN A 277 -9.09 41.75 -16.21
C ASN A 277 -8.17 41.37 -17.39
N LYS A 278 -8.21 42.17 -18.45
CA LYS A 278 -7.23 42.16 -19.54
C LYS A 278 -5.97 42.91 -19.12
#